data_AF-A0AA39HL74-F1
#
_entry.id   AF-A0AA39HL74-F1
#
_cell.length_a   1.000
_cell.length_b   1.000
_cell.length_c   1.000
_cell.angle_alpha   90.00
_cell.angle_beta   90.00
_cell.angle_gamma   90.00
#
_symmetry.space_group_name_H-M   'P 1'
#
loop_
_entity.id
_entity.type
_entity.pdbx_description
1 polymer ?
#
loop_
_entity_poly.entity_id
_entity_poly.type
_entity_poly.pdbx_seq_one_letter_code
_entity_poly.pdbx_strand_id
1 'polypeptide(L)'
;MVFQPLRRSSRVVFTTHLALKIDVEATANLQGGPFNVECQCISIGPEFQADIDDYNPNMVKPAKCADRDVSLWIPNGDQPKISRLYRERAIISGKDNEDVLYCLYLCDYNETTTSVVLRSGSAPSVHEPMKNFDKDDQRRFEEALIKCGTNFITMQRKHFPELKVAGLVDYYYTWKYSPKHTAFNQRIKEAIAHNELRQRKSN
;
A
#
# COMPACT_ATOMS: atom_id res chain seq x y z
N MET A 1 -42.12 -33.38 -44.99
CA MET A 1 -40.88 -32.82 -45.57
C MET A 1 -39.81 -32.88 -44.51
N VAL A 2 -38.72 -33.57 -44.85
CA VAL A 2 -37.59 -33.92 -43.97
C VAL A 2 -36.65 -32.72 -43.89
N PHE A 3 -36.30 -32.26 -42.69
CA PHE A 3 -35.14 -31.37 -42.50
C PHE A 3 -33.89 -32.22 -42.30
N GLN A 4 -32.97 -32.18 -43.27
CA GLN A 4 -31.60 -32.66 -43.10
C GLN A 4 -30.71 -31.51 -42.59
N PRO A 5 -29.72 -31.79 -41.72
CA PRO A 5 -28.74 -30.81 -41.28
C PRO A 5 -27.54 -30.76 -42.24
N LEU A 6 -27.19 -29.56 -42.72
CA LEU A 6 -25.95 -29.30 -43.45
C LEU A 6 -24.79 -29.16 -42.45
N ARG A 7 -23.95 -30.19 -42.37
CA ARG A 7 -22.57 -30.09 -41.87
C ARG A 7 -21.72 -29.33 -42.89
N ARG A 8 -21.09 -28.21 -42.49
CA ARG A 8 -19.81 -27.68 -43.01
C ARG A 8 -19.20 -26.84 -41.88
N SER A 9 -18.19 -27.30 -41.14
CA SER A 9 -16.77 -27.30 -41.51
C SER A 9 -16.35 -26.04 -42.26
N SER A 10 -15.84 -25.06 -41.49
CA SER A 10 -14.90 -24.06 -41.97
C SER A 10 -14.03 -23.62 -40.79
N ARG A 11 -12.80 -24.15 -40.74
CA ARG A 11 -11.69 -23.50 -40.02
C ARG A 11 -11.53 -22.10 -40.62
N VAL A 12 -11.74 -21.06 -39.82
CA VAL A 12 -11.31 -19.72 -40.21
C VAL A 12 -9.93 -19.51 -39.61
N VAL A 13 -8.93 -19.74 -40.46
CA VAL A 13 -7.53 -19.41 -40.17
C VAL A 13 -7.37 -17.92 -40.48
N PHE A 14 -7.28 -17.08 -39.44
CA PHE A 14 -6.81 -15.71 -39.61
C PHE A 14 -5.30 -15.69 -39.41
N THR A 15 -4.55 -15.84 -40.50
CA THR A 15 -3.14 -15.45 -40.56
C THR A 15 -3.07 -13.96 -40.90
N THR A 16 -2.96 -13.10 -39.90
CA THR A 16 -2.48 -11.73 -40.10
C THR A 16 -1.05 -11.65 -39.57
N HIS A 17 -0.07 -11.81 -40.47
CA HIS A 17 1.28 -11.32 -40.23
C HIS A 17 1.26 -9.79 -40.38
N LEU A 18 1.10 -9.09 -39.25
CA LEU A 18 1.53 -7.70 -39.14
C LEU A 18 2.63 -7.66 -38.06
N ALA A 19 3.87 -7.83 -38.51
CA ALA A 19 5.03 -7.60 -37.67
C ALA A 19 5.18 -6.08 -37.46
N LEU A 20 4.69 -5.58 -36.32
CA LEU A 20 5.07 -4.26 -35.83
C LEU A 20 6.52 -4.34 -35.36
N LYS A 21 7.45 -3.95 -36.24
CA LYS A 21 8.80 -3.55 -35.85
C LYS A 21 8.67 -2.28 -35.03
N ILE A 22 8.82 -2.40 -33.71
CA ILE A 22 9.10 -1.26 -32.85
C ILE A 22 10.61 -1.04 -32.95
N ASP A 23 11.02 -0.09 -33.77
CA ASP A 23 12.40 0.40 -33.78
C ASP A 23 12.61 1.21 -32.49
N VAL A 24 13.23 0.58 -31.49
CA VAL A 24 13.78 1.29 -30.34
C VAL A 24 15.16 1.78 -30.77
N GLU A 25 15.24 3.03 -31.24
CA GLU A 25 16.51 3.71 -31.48
C GLU A 25 17.28 3.78 -30.16
N ALA A 26 18.40 3.05 -30.14
CA ALA A 26 19.33 3.00 -29.04
C ALA A 26 20.10 4.32 -28.93
N THR A 27 19.99 4.97 -27.78
CA THR A 27 20.93 5.99 -27.32
C THR A 27 22.28 5.32 -27.04
N ALA A 28 23.18 5.37 -28.02
CA ALA A 28 24.58 5.02 -27.83
C ALA A 28 25.28 6.08 -26.98
N ASN A 29 25.65 5.75 -25.74
CA ASN A 29 26.96 6.08 -25.15
C ASN A 29 27.03 5.65 -23.67
N LEU A 30 27.85 4.64 -23.39
CA LEU A 30 28.99 4.65 -22.44
C LEU A 30 29.33 3.21 -21.99
N GLN A 31 30.54 2.78 -22.38
CA GLN A 31 31.47 1.90 -21.66
C GLN A 31 30.96 0.59 -20.99
N GLY A 32 31.30 -0.53 -21.65
CA GLY A 32 32.22 -1.50 -21.05
C GLY A 32 31.67 -2.53 -20.06
N GLY A 33 31.01 -3.57 -20.58
CA GLY A 33 30.80 -4.86 -19.92
C GLY A 33 29.85 -5.71 -20.75
N PRO A 34 29.98 -7.05 -20.85
CA PRO A 34 28.97 -7.88 -21.46
C PRO A 34 27.77 -7.88 -20.51
N PHE A 35 26.92 -6.86 -20.64
CA PHE A 35 25.55 -6.93 -20.15
C PHE A 35 24.93 -8.09 -20.91
N ASN A 36 24.75 -9.21 -20.22
CA ASN A 36 23.89 -10.27 -20.67
C ASN A 36 22.47 -9.68 -20.65
N VAL A 37 22.12 -8.96 -21.72
CA VAL A 37 20.77 -8.51 -21.96
C VAL A 37 20.04 -9.77 -22.37
N GLU A 38 19.61 -10.53 -21.38
CA GLU A 38 18.63 -11.59 -21.57
C GLU A 38 17.44 -10.88 -22.22
N CYS A 39 17.24 -11.13 -23.52
CA CYS A 39 16.09 -10.59 -24.24
C CYS A 39 14.86 -11.11 -23.50
N GLN A 40 14.25 -10.28 -22.65
CA GLN A 40 12.97 -10.56 -22.04
C GLN A 40 11.94 -10.66 -23.17
N CYS A 41 11.76 -11.88 -23.67
CA CYS A 41 10.80 -12.19 -24.70
C CYS A 41 9.46 -12.51 -24.04
N ILE A 42 8.38 -12.02 -24.67
CA ILE A 42 7.03 -12.41 -24.28
C ILE A 42 6.89 -13.91 -24.59
N SER A 43 6.60 -14.70 -23.57
CA SER A 43 6.36 -16.14 -23.72
C SER A 43 4.91 -16.37 -24.13
N ILE A 44 4.70 -17.18 -25.17
CA ILE A 44 3.37 -17.51 -25.70
C ILE A 44 3.20 -19.03 -25.61
N GLY A 45 2.15 -19.47 -24.90
CA GLY A 45 1.83 -20.88 -24.69
C GLY A 45 0.69 -21.03 -23.67
N PRO A 46 0.02 -22.19 -23.62
CA PRO A 46 -1.06 -22.45 -22.66
C PRO A 46 -0.62 -22.31 -21.20
N GLU A 47 0.67 -22.50 -20.90
CA GLU A 47 1.27 -22.32 -19.58
C GLU A 47 1.50 -20.84 -19.19
N PHE A 48 1.45 -19.94 -20.18
CA PHE A 48 1.69 -18.50 -20.00
C PHE A 48 0.43 -17.66 -20.25
N GLN A 49 -0.57 -18.22 -20.93
CA GLN A 49 -1.82 -17.55 -21.25
C GLN A 49 -2.85 -17.78 -20.15
N ALA A 50 -3.65 -16.76 -19.84
CA ALA A 50 -4.79 -16.91 -18.95
C ALA A 50 -5.93 -17.65 -19.68
N ASP A 51 -6.64 -18.51 -18.95
CA ASP A 51 -7.91 -19.04 -19.41
C ASP A 51 -8.94 -17.90 -19.46
N ILE A 52 -9.49 -17.65 -20.65
CA ILE A 52 -10.49 -16.60 -20.87
C ILE A 52 -11.86 -17.25 -20.76
N ASP A 53 -12.62 -16.83 -19.75
CA ASP A 53 -14.00 -17.28 -19.57
C ASP A 53 -14.88 -16.88 -20.77
N ASP A 54 -15.78 -17.77 -21.16
CA ASP A 54 -16.76 -17.51 -22.21
C ASP A 54 -17.71 -16.36 -21.82
N TYR A 55 -17.97 -15.47 -22.77
CA TYR A 55 -18.91 -14.38 -22.57
C TYR A 55 -20.34 -14.91 -22.33
N ASN A 56 -20.90 -14.62 -21.15
CA ASN A 56 -22.29 -14.92 -20.82
C ASN A 56 -23.15 -13.64 -20.83
N PRO A 57 -24.02 -13.44 -21.83
CA PRO A 57 -24.86 -12.24 -21.93
C PRO A 57 -25.91 -12.12 -20.81
N ASN A 58 -26.21 -13.22 -20.11
CA ASN A 58 -27.12 -13.24 -18.97
C ASN A 58 -26.42 -12.97 -17.64
N MET A 59 -25.09 -12.80 -17.64
CA MET A 59 -24.35 -12.40 -16.44
C MET A 59 -24.51 -10.90 -16.20
N VAL A 60 -25.64 -10.52 -15.59
CA VAL A 60 -26.00 -9.11 -15.37
C VAL A 60 -25.12 -8.45 -14.29
N LYS A 61 -24.57 -9.22 -13.35
CA LYS A 61 -23.65 -8.75 -12.30
C LYS A 61 -22.66 -9.86 -11.93
N PRO A 62 -21.42 -9.52 -11.55
CA PRO A 62 -20.52 -10.49 -10.93
C PRO A 62 -21.19 -11.09 -9.69
N ALA A 63 -20.89 -12.36 -9.41
CA ALA A 63 -21.36 -13.02 -8.20
C ALA A 63 -20.96 -12.19 -6.96
N LYS A 64 -21.85 -12.09 -5.97
CA LYS A 64 -21.49 -11.46 -4.69
C LYS A 64 -20.47 -12.35 -3.98
N CYS A 65 -19.24 -11.87 -3.82
CA CYS A 65 -18.17 -12.57 -3.11
C CYS A 65 -18.11 -12.10 -1.64
N ALA A 66 -19.08 -12.55 -0.83
CA ALA A 66 -19.13 -12.20 0.59
C ALA A 66 -17.93 -12.73 1.41
N ASP A 67 -17.21 -13.69 0.87
CA ASP A 67 -15.99 -14.29 1.42
C ASP A 67 -14.72 -13.46 1.14
N ARG A 68 -14.74 -12.58 0.13
CA ARG A 68 -13.56 -11.83 -0.31
C ARG A 68 -13.55 -10.39 0.19
N ASP A 69 -14.73 -9.77 0.25
CA ASP A 69 -14.83 -8.32 0.48
C ASP A 69 -15.74 -8.00 1.66
N VAL A 70 -15.29 -7.06 2.51
CA VAL A 70 -16.09 -6.47 3.58
C VAL A 70 -16.33 -5.00 3.24
N SER A 71 -17.60 -4.58 3.24
CA SER A 71 -17.95 -3.18 3.02
C SER A 71 -17.56 -2.35 4.24
N LEU A 72 -16.65 -1.39 4.05
CA LEU A 72 -16.23 -0.47 5.12
C LEU A 72 -16.98 0.86 5.09
N TRP A 73 -17.49 1.26 3.93
CA TRP A 73 -18.20 2.52 3.77
C TRP A 73 -19.09 2.49 2.54
N ILE A 74 -20.29 3.07 2.66
CA ILE A 74 -21.17 3.39 1.52
C ILE A 74 -21.37 4.92 1.51
N PRO A 75 -21.17 5.62 0.39
CA PRO A 75 -21.44 7.06 0.34
C PRO A 75 -22.91 7.38 0.65
N ASN A 76 -23.16 8.28 1.60
CA ASN A 76 -24.52 8.67 2.03
C ASN A 76 -24.84 10.17 1.88
N GLY A 77 -24.13 10.91 1.02
CA GLY A 77 -24.44 12.31 0.66
C GLY A 77 -24.35 13.39 1.75
N ASP A 78 -24.34 13.03 3.04
CA ASP A 78 -24.44 13.94 4.18
C ASP A 78 -23.05 14.40 4.68
N GLN A 79 -22.37 15.19 3.85
CA GLN A 79 -21.07 15.79 4.14
C GLN A 79 -21.02 16.69 5.41
N PRO A 80 -22.03 17.51 5.75
CA PRO A 80 -21.95 18.37 6.92
C PRO A 80 -21.94 17.58 8.24
N LYS A 81 -22.65 16.44 8.30
CA LYS A 81 -22.63 15.50 9.42
C LYS A 81 -21.23 14.94 9.66
N ILE A 82 -20.59 14.44 8.61
CA ILE A 82 -19.24 13.87 8.67
C ILE A 82 -18.25 14.93 9.17
N SER A 83 -18.35 16.16 8.65
CA SER A 83 -17.51 17.28 9.06
C SER A 83 -17.67 17.62 10.56
N ARG A 84 -18.88 17.48 11.12
CA ARG A 84 -19.12 17.71 12.56
C ARG A 84 -18.46 16.61 13.41
N LEU A 85 -18.62 15.36 13.02
CA LEU A 85 -17.99 14.21 13.69
C LEU A 85 -16.46 14.25 13.66
N TYR A 86 -15.87 14.67 12.54
CA TYR A 86 -14.42 14.86 12.43
C TYR A 86 -13.91 15.91 13.41
N ARG A 87 -14.59 17.05 13.54
CA ARG A 87 -14.22 18.07 14.53
C ARG A 87 -14.31 17.54 15.95
N GLU A 88 -15.34 16.76 16.25
CA GLU A 88 -15.50 16.15 17.57
C GLU A 88 -14.38 15.15 17.90
N ARG A 89 -14.00 14.28 16.95
CA ARG A 89 -12.94 13.28 17.14
C ARG A 89 -11.53 13.87 17.10
N ALA A 90 -11.28 14.91 16.30
CA ALA A 90 -9.98 15.59 16.25
C ALA A 90 -9.56 16.14 17.62
N ILE A 91 -10.53 16.54 18.45
CA ILE A 91 -10.31 16.98 19.84
C ILE A 91 -9.87 15.81 20.74
N ILE A 92 -10.27 14.58 20.42
CA ILE A 92 -10.14 13.42 21.31
C ILE A 92 -8.88 12.59 21.02
N SER A 93 -8.53 12.36 19.74
CA SER A 93 -7.56 11.30 19.43
C SER A 93 -6.43 11.64 18.47
N GLY A 94 -6.50 12.72 17.67
CA GLY A 94 -5.47 13.04 16.67
C GLY A 94 -5.09 11.90 15.69
N LYS A 95 -5.87 10.81 15.67
CA LYS A 95 -5.72 9.63 14.81
C LYS A 95 -6.56 9.79 13.55
N ASP A 96 -6.29 8.95 12.57
CA ASP A 96 -6.93 8.96 11.26
C ASP A 96 -8.47 9.00 11.34
N ASN A 97 -9.04 9.78 10.43
CA ASN A 97 -10.48 10.03 10.34
C ASN A 97 -11.28 8.81 9.84
N GLU A 98 -10.61 7.76 9.40
CA GLU A 98 -11.23 6.55 8.83
C GLU A 98 -12.06 5.79 9.87
N ASP A 99 -11.60 5.72 11.12
CA ASP A 99 -12.36 5.09 12.22
C ASP A 99 -13.70 5.80 12.47
N VAL A 100 -13.77 7.13 12.24
CA VAL A 100 -15.02 7.89 12.37
C VAL A 100 -16.02 7.45 11.31
N LEU A 101 -15.57 7.36 10.06
CA LEU A 101 -16.41 6.94 8.94
C LEU A 101 -16.89 5.50 9.12
N TYR A 102 -16.01 4.61 9.54
CA TYR A 102 -16.35 3.23 9.77
C TYR A 102 -17.36 3.08 10.92
N CYS A 103 -17.14 3.77 12.04
CA CYS A 103 -18.10 3.80 13.14
C CYS A 103 -19.45 4.36 12.68
N LEU A 104 -19.45 5.42 11.87
CA LEU A 104 -20.66 6.02 11.32
C LEU A 104 -21.43 5.03 10.42
N TYR A 105 -20.72 4.27 9.59
CA TYR A 105 -21.30 3.21 8.77
C TYR A 105 -21.95 2.12 9.62
N LEU A 106 -21.25 1.64 10.65
CA LEU A 106 -21.77 0.62 11.57
C LEU A 106 -22.96 1.10 12.39
N CYS A 107 -23.05 2.42 12.65
CA CYS A 107 -24.18 3.06 13.32
C CYS A 107 -25.28 3.51 12.35
N ASP A 108 -25.34 2.95 11.13
CA ASP A 108 -26.36 3.28 10.12
C ASP A 108 -26.51 4.79 9.86
N TYR A 109 -25.37 5.48 9.81
CA TYR A 109 -25.28 6.93 9.59
C TYR A 109 -26.01 7.80 10.63
N ASN A 110 -26.30 7.22 11.80
CA ASN A 110 -26.86 7.93 12.93
C ASN A 110 -25.76 8.65 13.70
N GLU A 111 -25.82 9.97 13.67
CA GLU A 111 -24.78 10.80 14.24
C GLU A 111 -24.70 10.73 15.77
N THR A 112 -25.84 10.78 16.45
CA THR A 112 -25.90 10.82 17.91
C THR A 112 -25.31 9.54 18.52
N THR A 113 -25.67 8.39 17.98
CA THR A 113 -25.14 7.09 18.41
C THR A 113 -23.64 6.99 18.12
N THR A 114 -23.22 7.41 16.92
CA THR A 114 -21.80 7.48 16.55
C THR A 114 -21.01 8.32 17.55
N SER A 115 -21.44 9.55 17.83
CA SER A 115 -20.77 10.42 18.80
C SER A 115 -20.68 9.80 20.20
N VAL A 116 -21.71 9.08 20.66
CA VAL A 116 -21.66 8.36 21.95
C VAL A 116 -20.60 7.26 21.93
N VAL A 117 -20.57 6.45 20.89
CA VAL A 117 -19.58 5.36 20.74
C VAL A 117 -18.16 5.94 20.65
N LEU A 118 -17.96 7.00 19.87
CA LEU A 118 -16.68 7.71 19.74
C LEU A 118 -16.17 8.23 21.10
N ARG A 119 -17.03 8.89 21.88
CA ARG A 119 -16.65 9.44 23.20
C ARG A 119 -16.40 8.36 24.25
N SER A 120 -17.07 7.21 24.14
CA SER A 120 -16.88 6.09 25.05
C SER A 120 -15.55 5.37 24.87
N GLY A 121 -14.80 5.65 23.79
CA GLY A 121 -13.58 4.92 23.44
C GLY A 121 -13.82 3.50 22.93
N SER A 122 -15.08 3.09 22.76
CA SER A 122 -15.49 1.76 22.28
C SER A 122 -15.61 1.70 20.75
N ALA A 123 -15.16 2.74 20.05
CA ALA A 123 -15.26 2.82 18.61
C ALA A 123 -14.40 1.74 17.96
N PRO A 124 -14.98 0.94 17.04
CA PRO A 124 -14.21 -0.03 16.29
C PRO A 124 -13.18 0.69 15.43
N SER A 125 -11.98 0.12 15.31
CA SER A 125 -10.96 0.63 14.39
C SER A 125 -10.94 -0.20 13.13
N VAL A 126 -10.74 0.48 12.00
CA VAL A 126 -10.52 -0.17 10.70
C VAL A 126 -9.16 -0.88 10.69
N HIS A 127 -8.21 -0.34 11.45
CA HIS A 127 -6.82 -0.78 11.47
C HIS A 127 -6.55 -1.72 12.64
N GLU A 128 -5.58 -2.63 12.45
CA GLU A 128 -5.08 -3.46 13.55
C GLU A 128 -4.53 -2.54 14.66
N PRO A 129 -4.83 -2.82 15.95
CA PRO A 129 -4.35 -2.00 17.05
C PRO A 129 -2.82 -1.94 17.05
N MET A 130 -2.29 -0.76 16.76
CA MET A 130 -0.86 -0.50 16.78
C MET A 130 -0.35 -0.18 18.19
N LYS A 131 0.89 -0.58 18.48
CA LYS A 131 1.59 -0.13 19.68
C LYS A 131 1.75 1.39 19.63
N ASN A 132 1.38 2.05 20.73
CA ASN A 132 1.75 3.45 20.95
C ASN A 132 3.23 3.52 21.36
N PHE A 133 4.07 4.12 20.52
CA PHE A 133 5.49 4.31 20.82
C PHE A 133 5.68 5.44 21.82
N ASP A 134 6.14 5.11 23.03
CA ASP A 134 6.49 6.11 24.03
C ASP A 134 7.81 6.83 23.69
N LYS A 135 8.30 7.68 24.61
CA LYS A 135 9.55 8.44 24.40
C LYS A 135 10.79 7.54 24.39
N ASP A 136 10.77 6.44 25.13
CA ASP A 136 11.90 5.51 25.21
C ASP A 136 11.95 4.62 23.98
N ASP A 137 10.80 4.14 23.52
CA ASP A 137 10.63 3.44 22.25
C ASP A 137 11.08 4.30 21.07
N GLN A 138 10.71 5.60 21.07
CA GLN A 138 11.16 6.58 20.09
C GLN A 138 12.69 6.69 20.03
N ARG A 139 13.34 6.83 21.18
CA ARG A 139 14.80 6.90 21.26
C ARG A 139 15.44 5.60 20.77
N ARG A 140 14.92 4.46 21.22
CA ARG A 140 15.36 3.12 20.80
C ARG A 140 15.21 2.93 19.29
N PHE A 141 14.14 3.47 18.70
CA PHE A 141 13.88 3.41 17.26
C PHE A 141 14.90 4.25 16.48
N GLU A 142 15.15 5.49 16.90
CA GLU A 142 16.16 6.36 16.27
C GLU A 142 17.56 5.73 16.33
N GLU A 143 17.94 5.16 17.47
CA GLU A 143 19.22 4.44 17.62
C GLU A 143 19.31 3.22 16.71
N ALA A 144 18.22 2.46 16.61
CA ALA A 144 18.17 1.29 15.74
C ALA A 144 18.22 1.69 14.26
N LEU A 145 17.60 2.82 13.89
CA LEU A 145 17.61 3.35 12.53
C LEU A 145 19.02 3.78 12.09
N ILE A 146 19.81 4.36 13.00
CA ILE A 146 21.22 4.68 12.73
C ILE A 146 22.04 3.42 12.46
N LYS A 147 21.81 2.35 13.23
CA LYS A 147 22.60 1.11 13.15
C LYS A 147 22.20 0.19 12.00
N CYS A 148 20.90 0.07 11.75
CA CYS A 148 20.34 -0.93 10.83
C CYS A 148 19.81 -0.30 9.53
N GLY A 149 19.71 1.04 9.45
CA GLY A 149 19.01 1.72 8.36
C GLY A 149 17.54 1.32 8.27
N THR A 150 16.99 1.30 7.06
CA THR A 150 15.60 0.89 6.78
C THR A 150 15.40 -0.62 6.68
N ASN A 151 16.36 -1.42 7.16
CA ASN A 151 16.18 -2.88 7.26
C ASN A 151 15.33 -3.22 8.49
N PHE A 152 14.01 -3.13 8.34
CA PHE A 152 13.04 -3.35 9.41
C PHE A 152 13.05 -4.78 9.96
N ILE A 153 13.42 -5.78 9.15
CA ILE A 153 13.55 -7.18 9.61
C ILE A 153 14.69 -7.29 10.63
N THR A 154 15.84 -6.68 10.32
CA THR A 154 16.99 -6.68 11.23
C THR A 154 16.73 -5.85 12.47
N MET A 155 16.09 -4.69 12.30
CA MET A 155 15.66 -3.83 13.39
C MET A 155 14.71 -4.56 14.35
N GLN A 156 13.71 -5.26 13.82
CA GLN A 156 12.78 -6.08 14.61
C GLN A 156 13.53 -7.13 15.42
N ARG A 157 14.36 -7.95 14.76
CA ARG A 157 15.08 -9.05 15.42
C ARG A 157 16.02 -8.59 16.54
N LYS A 158 16.66 -7.43 16.39
CA LYS A 158 17.69 -6.95 17.33
C LYS A 158 17.17 -5.95 18.36
N HIS A 159 16.18 -5.15 18.00
CA HIS A 159 15.76 -3.99 18.78
C HIS A 159 14.27 -3.99 19.12
N PHE A 160 13.41 -4.78 18.47
CA PHE A 160 11.98 -4.82 18.80
C PHE A 160 11.40 -6.22 18.58
N PRO A 161 11.92 -7.26 19.26
CA PRO A 161 11.49 -8.65 19.04
C PRO A 161 10.01 -8.87 19.38
N GLU A 162 9.44 -8.01 20.24
CA GLU A 162 8.04 -8.02 20.62
C GLU A 162 7.09 -7.45 19.56
N LEU A 163 7.62 -6.78 18.54
CA LEU A 163 6.83 -6.11 17.50
C LEU A 163 6.82 -6.89 16.19
N LYS A 164 5.72 -6.73 15.44
CA LYS A 164 5.65 -7.11 14.04
C LYS A 164 6.42 -6.10 13.18
N VAL A 165 7.00 -6.58 12.08
CA VAL A 165 7.66 -5.72 11.09
C VAL A 165 6.69 -4.66 10.54
N ALA A 166 5.43 -5.04 10.29
CA ALA A 166 4.39 -4.11 9.84
C ALA A 166 4.27 -2.88 10.76
N GLY A 167 4.18 -3.11 12.08
CA GLY A 167 4.08 -2.01 13.04
C GLY A 167 5.30 -1.09 13.07
N LEU A 168 6.50 -1.60 12.78
CA LEU A 168 7.72 -0.78 12.64
C LEU A 168 7.70 0.06 11.36
N VAL A 169 7.21 -0.50 10.26
CA VAL A 169 7.09 0.20 8.97
C VAL A 169 6.07 1.32 9.08
N ASP A 170 4.90 1.05 9.65
CA ASP A 170 3.83 2.04 9.85
C ASP A 170 4.30 3.17 10.78
N TYR A 171 5.00 2.81 11.87
CA TYR A 171 5.59 3.79 12.76
C TYR A 171 6.66 4.64 12.05
N TYR A 172 7.52 4.04 11.22
CA TYR A 172 8.53 4.77 10.46
C TYR A 172 7.91 5.88 9.60
N TYR A 173 6.82 5.59 8.90
CA TYR A 173 6.17 6.61 8.06
C TYR A 173 5.53 7.71 8.89
N THR A 174 4.84 7.37 9.99
CA THR A 174 4.30 8.37 10.91
C THR A 174 5.41 9.26 11.50
N TRP A 175 6.53 8.66 11.93
CA TRP A 175 7.68 9.37 12.48
C TRP A 175 8.37 10.24 11.42
N LYS A 176 8.52 9.76 10.19
CA LYS A 176 9.19 10.45 9.08
C LYS A 176 8.52 11.78 8.72
N TYR A 177 7.20 11.86 8.84
CA TYR A 177 6.46 13.11 8.61
C TYR A 177 6.36 13.99 9.86
N SER A 178 6.83 13.52 11.02
CA SER A 178 6.83 14.30 12.24
C SER A 178 7.97 15.33 12.29
N PRO A 179 7.84 16.43 13.05
CA PRO A 179 8.93 17.38 13.27
C PRO A 179 10.20 16.74 13.87
N LYS A 180 10.05 15.61 14.56
CA LYS A 180 11.15 14.86 15.17
C LYS A 180 12.12 14.31 14.13
N HIS A 181 11.63 13.90 12.97
CA HIS A 181 12.48 13.43 11.88
C HIS A 181 13.37 14.56 11.32
N THR A 182 12.84 15.78 11.22
CA THR A 182 13.64 16.96 10.84
C THR A 182 14.75 17.22 11.85
N ALA A 183 14.42 17.22 13.15
CA ALA A 183 15.40 17.40 14.22
C ALA A 183 16.46 16.28 14.24
N PHE A 184 16.03 15.03 14.03
CA PHE A 184 16.90 13.87 13.91
C PHE A 184 17.89 14.04 12.75
N ASN A 185 17.41 14.38 11.56
CA ASN A 185 18.26 14.57 10.39
C ASN A 185 19.28 15.69 10.59
N GLN A 186 18.88 16.78 11.25
CA GLN A 186 19.77 17.87 11.59
C GLN A 186 20.89 17.40 12.55
N ARG A 187 20.52 16.69 13.62
CA ARG A 187 21.47 16.12 14.59
C ARG A 187 22.47 15.17 13.92
N ILE A 188 22.01 14.34 12.98
CA ILE A 188 22.90 13.42 12.23
C ILE A 188 23.86 14.19 11.33
N LYS A 189 23.39 15.19 10.59
CA LYS A 189 24.25 16.03 9.74
C LYS A 189 25.33 16.75 10.55
N GLU A 190 24.95 17.33 11.69
CA GLU A 190 25.88 18.00 12.61
C GLU A 190 26.94 17.03 13.16
N ALA A 191 26.53 15.82 13.56
CA ALA A 191 27.44 14.79 14.05
C ALA A 191 28.44 14.34 12.98
N ILE A 192 27.98 14.17 11.73
CA ILE A 192 28.85 13.83 10.59
C ILE A 192 29.85 14.97 10.35
N ALA A 193 29.40 16.21 10.24
CA ALA A 193 30.26 17.37 10.01
C ALA A 193 31.32 17.54 11.13
N HIS A 194 30.92 17.34 12.39
CA HIS A 194 31.85 17.39 13.52
C HIS A 194 32.92 16.29 13.45
N ASN A 195 32.54 15.06 13.08
CA ASN A 195 33.49 13.97 12.90
C ASN A 195 34.46 14.25 11.74
N GLU A 196 33.99 14.78 10.61
CA GLU A 196 34.84 15.17 9.48
C GLU A 196 35.86 16.25 9.87
N LEU A 197 35.44 17.27 10.63
CA LEU A 197 36.34 18.31 11.14
C LEU A 197 37.40 17.74 12.08
N ARG A 198 37.06 16.75 12.92
CA ARG A 198 38.04 16.07 13.79
C ARG A 198 39.07 15.29 12.98
N GLN A 199 38.64 14.56 11.96
CA GLN A 199 39.56 13.82 11.09
C GLN A 199 40.52 14.75 10.35
N ARG A 200 40.05 15.92 9.89
CA ARG A 200 40.89 16.93 9.23
C ARG A 200 41.93 17.60 10.13
N LYS A 201 41.68 17.68 11.44
CA LYS A 201 42.65 18.25 12.41
C LYS A 201 43.71 17.24 12.88
N SER A 202 43.50 15.96 12.59
CA SER A 202 44.39 14.87 13.01
C SER A 202 45.34 14.40 11.90
N ASN A 203 45.17 14.93 10.67
CA ASN A 203 46.09 14.81 9.53
C ASN A 203 46.83 16.13 9.34
#